data_AF-A0A9D7R7I3-F1
#
_entry.id   AF-A0A9D7R7I3-F1
#
_cell.length_a   1.000
_cell.length_b   1.000
_cell.length_c   1.000
_cell.angle_alpha   90.00
_cell.angle_beta   90.00
_cell.angle_gamma   90.00
#
_symmetry.space_group_name_H-M   'P 1'
#
loop_
_entity.id
_entity.type
_entity.pdbx_description
1 polymer ?
#
loop_
_entity_poly.entity_id
_entity_poly.type
_entity_poly.pdbx_seq_one_letter_code
_entity_poly.pdbx_strand_id
1 'polypeptide(L)' 'MGWFQSKEKDIAENLQDERAYALAAYEISVGEIRPGHWAKAFAESRGDEQRAQSAYIKLRGEQIKLGVEVTWTSPRP' A
#
# COMPACT_ATOMS: atom_id res chain seq x y z
N MET A 1 -17.71 -18.38 -27.69
CA MET A 1 -18.26 -17.20 -26.98
C MET A 1 -17.36 -16.93 -25.79
N GLY A 2 -16.55 -15.86 -25.79
CA GLY A 2 -15.52 -15.66 -24.75
C GLY A 2 -15.11 -14.21 -24.51
N TRP A 3 -15.99 -13.25 -24.76
CA TRP A 3 -15.69 -11.80 -24.66
C TRP A 3 -16.19 -11.12 -23.37
N PHE A 4 -16.92 -11.84 -22.51
CA PHE A 4 -17.52 -11.25 -21.31
C PHE A 4 -16.69 -11.46 -20.02
N GLN A 5 -15.74 -12.39 -20.02
CA GLN A 5 -14.96 -12.72 -18.82
C GLN A 5 -13.85 -11.70 -18.51
N SER A 6 -13.43 -10.90 -19.49
CA SER A 6 -12.34 -9.93 -19.32
C SER A 6 -12.76 -8.69 -18.52
N LYS A 7 -13.95 -8.14 -18.80
CA LYS A 7 -14.40 -6.87 -18.18
C LYS A 7 -14.59 -6.96 -16.66
N GLU A 8 -15.11 -8.09 -16.15
CA GLU A 8 -15.34 -8.26 -14.70
C GLU A 8 -14.03 -8.31 -13.91
N LYS A 9 -13.00 -8.92 -14.51
CA LYS A 9 -11.65 -8.99 -13.92
C LYS A 9 -11.02 -7.61 -13.82
N ASP A 10 -11.10 -6.82 -14.89
CA ASP A 10 -10.56 -5.46 -14.94
C ASP A 10 -11.24 -4.53 -13.90
N ILE A 11 -12.56 -4.65 -13.73
CA ILE A 11 -13.32 -3.87 -12.75
C ILE A 11 -12.93 -4.27 -11.32
N ALA A 12 -12.84 -5.57 -11.04
CA ALA A 12 -12.46 -6.08 -9.73
C ALA A 12 -11.02 -5.69 -9.35
N GLU A 13 -10.08 -5.73 -10.29
CA GLU A 13 -8.69 -5.32 -10.09
C GLU A 13 -8.57 -3.82 -9.78
N ASN A 14 -9.32 -2.98 -10.50
CA ASN A 14 -9.33 -1.53 -10.26
C ASN A 14 -9.96 -1.17 -8.88
N LEU A 15 -11.01 -1.88 -8.47
CA LEU A 15 -11.60 -1.73 -7.13
C LEU A 15 -10.66 -2.19 -6.01
N GLN A 16 -9.87 -3.24 -6.24
CA GLN A 16 -8.83 -3.66 -5.30
C GLN A 16 -7.70 -2.63 -5.21
N ASP A 17 -7.33 -2.03 -6.34
CA ASP A 17 -6.36 -0.96 -6.41
C ASP A 17 -6.78 0.24 -5.56
N GLU A 18 -7.95 0.79 -5.85
CA GLU A 18 -8.48 1.95 -5.14
C GLU A 18 -8.55 1.70 -3.62
N ARG A 19 -9.02 0.51 -3.20
CA ARG A 19 -9.09 0.13 -1.79
C ARG A 19 -7.72 0.03 -1.12
N ALA A 20 -6.72 -0.51 -1.81
CA ALA A 20 -5.37 -0.65 -1.27
C ALA A 20 -4.72 0.71 -0.99
N TYR A 21 -4.84 1.64 -1.95
CA TYR A 21 -4.31 2.99 -1.79
C TYR A 21 -5.12 3.81 -0.79
N ALA A 22 -6.44 3.65 -0.74
CA ALA A 22 -7.29 4.30 0.26
C ALA A 22 -6.94 3.85 1.68
N LEU A 23 -6.68 2.55 1.89
CA LEU A 23 -6.24 2.05 3.19
C LEU A 23 -4.88 2.63 3.60
N ALA A 24 -3.93 2.71 2.67
CA ALA A 24 -2.63 3.32 2.93
C ALA A 24 -2.73 4.82 3.28
N ALA A 25 -3.60 5.57 2.60
CA ALA A 25 -3.87 6.97 2.92
C ALA A 25 -4.57 7.11 4.28
N TYR A 26 -5.48 6.20 4.60
CA TYR A 26 -6.16 6.15 5.88
C TYR A 26 -5.16 5.94 7.03
N GLU A 27 -4.22 5.00 6.92
CA GLU A 27 -3.15 4.78 7.91
C GLU A 27 -2.39 6.07 8.26
N ILE A 28 -2.08 6.91 7.26
CA ILE A 28 -1.48 8.23 7.48
C ILE A 28 -2.44 9.17 8.23
N SER A 29 -3.70 9.23 7.78
CA SER A 29 -4.70 10.15 8.36
C SER A 29 -4.99 9.87 9.84
N VAL A 30 -4.91 8.61 10.27
CA VAL A 30 -5.12 8.21 11.67
C VAL A 30 -3.83 8.11 12.48
N GLY A 31 -2.67 8.27 11.84
CA GLY A 31 -1.36 8.17 12.50
C GLY A 31 -0.89 6.74 12.78
N GLU A 32 -1.57 5.71 12.27
CA GLU A 32 -1.23 4.28 12.39
C GLU A 32 -0.22 3.88 11.31
N ILE A 33 0.85 4.64 11.20
CA ILE A 33 1.87 4.47 10.17
C ILE A 33 2.86 3.39 10.59
N ARG A 34 3.17 2.47 9.68
CA ARG A 34 4.21 1.45 9.93
C ARG A 34 5.61 2.09 9.91
N PRO A 35 6.35 2.12 11.03
CA PRO A 35 7.58 2.91 11.14
C PRO A 35 8.69 2.46 10.18
N GLY A 36 8.80 1.15 9.91
CA GLY A 36 9.80 0.63 8.96
C GLY A 36 9.52 1.07 7.51
N HIS A 37 8.26 1.06 7.09
CA HIS A 37 7.86 1.52 5.76
C HIS A 37 7.94 3.04 5.63
N TRP A 38 7.58 3.75 6.68
CA TRP A 38 7.73 5.20 6.77
C TRP A 38 9.19 5.63 6.66
N ALA A 39 10.08 5.01 7.44
CA ALA A 39 11.51 5.34 7.39
C ALA A 39 12.10 5.13 5.99
N LYS A 40 11.68 4.08 5.29
CA LYS A 40 12.06 3.85 3.88
C LYS A 40 11.57 4.97 2.97
N ALA A 41 10.28 5.28 3.03
CA ALA A 41 9.68 6.35 2.23
C ALA A 41 10.30 7.74 2.53
N PHE A 42 10.59 8.00 3.80
CA PHE A 42 11.21 9.25 4.26
C PHE A 42 12.66 9.39 3.80
N ALA A 43 13.44 8.31 3.86
CA ALA A 43 14.81 8.28 3.35
C ALA A 43 14.86 8.54 1.83
N GLU A 44 13.96 7.92 1.06
CA GLU A 44 13.83 8.16 -0.38
C GLU A 44 13.40 9.61 -0.70
N SER A 45 12.65 10.22 0.20
CA SER A 45 12.12 11.58 0.06
C SER A 45 13.09 12.67 0.50
N ARG A 46 14.30 12.31 0.93
CA ARG A 46 15.33 13.25 1.41
C ARG A 46 14.83 14.17 2.54
N GLY A 47 13.92 13.67 3.37
CA GLY A 47 13.34 14.42 4.49
C GLY A 47 12.17 15.34 4.14
N ASP A 48 11.70 15.34 2.90
CA ASP A 48 10.45 16.03 2.52
C ASP A 48 9.25 15.18 2.93
N GLU A 49 8.44 15.70 3.85
CA GLU A 49 7.32 14.98 4.45
C GLU A 49 6.17 14.73 3.46
N GLN A 50 5.86 15.67 2.55
CA GLN A 50 4.83 15.46 1.53
C GLN A 50 5.25 14.40 0.53
N ARG A 51 6.53 14.40 0.14
CA ARG A 51 7.09 13.34 -0.71
C ARG A 51 7.10 11.99 0.01
N ALA A 52 7.41 11.98 1.31
CA ALA A 52 7.40 10.77 2.12
C ALA A 52 6.00 10.17 2.25
N GLN A 53 4.98 11.00 2.43
CA GLN A 53 3.58 10.57 2.44
C GLN A 53 3.18 9.94 1.10
N SER A 54 3.51 10.59 -0.02
CA SER A 54 3.25 10.05 -1.36
C SER A 54 3.96 8.71 -1.59
N ALA A 55 5.26 8.63 -1.24
CA ALA A 55 6.05 7.41 -1.34
C ALA A 55 5.52 6.29 -0.43
N TYR A 56 5.07 6.62 0.79
CA TYR A 56 4.47 5.66 1.70
C TYR A 56 3.16 5.10 1.15
N ILE A 57 2.25 5.95 0.68
CA ILE A 57 0.96 5.53 0.11
C ILE A 57 1.18 4.54 -1.03
N LYS A 58 2.12 4.85 -1.93
CA LYS A 58 2.46 3.98 -3.06
C LYS A 58 3.01 2.64 -2.58
N LEU A 59 4.04 2.68 -1.73
CA LEU A 59 4.73 1.49 -1.24
C LEU A 59 3.80 0.58 -0.40
N ARG A 60 2.87 1.17 0.33
CA ARG A 60 1.90 0.45 1.16
C ARG A 60 0.74 -0.09 0.33
N GLY A 61 0.20 0.71 -0.60
CA GLY A 61 -0.83 0.28 -1.56
C GLY A 61 -0.36 -0.92 -2.39
N GLU A 62 0.87 -0.89 -2.89
CA GLU A 62 1.48 -2.02 -3.62
C GLU A 62 1.63 -3.27 -2.75
N GLN A 63 2.03 -3.13 -1.47
CA GLN A 63 2.10 -4.29 -0.55
C GLN A 63 0.74 -4.91 -0.25
N ILE A 64 -0.29 -4.07 -0.05
CA ILE A 64 -1.66 -4.53 0.20
C ILE A 64 -2.18 -5.27 -1.03
N LYS A 65 -1.95 -4.72 -2.24
CA LYS A 65 -2.27 -5.39 -3.51
C LYS A 65 -1.61 -6.75 -3.66
N LEU A 66 -0.32 -6.84 -3.35
CA LEU A 66 0.44 -8.08 -3.47
C LEU A 66 0.03 -9.13 -2.43
N GLY A 67 -0.88 -8.82 -1.51
CA GLY A 67 -1.26 -9.73 -0.43
C GLY A 67 -0.10 -10.04 0.50
N VAL A 68 0.95 -9.20 0.48
CA VAL A 68 2.10 -9.32 1.38
C VAL A 68 1.66 -8.77 2.73
N GLU A 69 0.86 -9.58 3.43
CA GLU A 69 0.77 -9.49 4.87
C GLU A 69 2.15 -9.90 5.39
N VAL A 70 3.02 -8.90 5.62
CA VAL A 70 4.27 -9.13 6.34
C VAL A 70 3.88 -9.59 7.73
N THR A 71 3.74 -10.91 7.91
CA THR A 71 3.78 -11.55 9.20
C THR A 71 5.19 -11.25 9.71
N TRP A 72 5.31 -10.19 10.51
CA TRP A 72 6.49 -9.95 11.33
C TRP A 72 6.54 -11.15 12.27
N THR A 73 7.13 -12.25 11.81
CA THR A 73 7.68 -13.27 12.70
C THR A 73 8.78 -12.52 13.44
N SER A 74 8.38 -11.94 14.57
CA SER A 74 9.30 -11.55 15.62
C SER A 74 10.27 -12.72 15.78
N PRO A 75 11.59 -12.52 15.72
CA PRO A 75 12.49 -13.56 16.19
C PRO A 75 12.04 -13.87 17.61
N ARG A 76 11.56 -15.09 17.84
CA ARG A 76 11.26 -15.56 19.19
C ARG A 76 12.58 -15.53 19.98
N PRO A 77 12.52 -15.19 21.28
CA PRO A 77 13.71 -14.98 22.11
C PRO A 77 14.65 -16.17 22.13
#